data_AF-H9VKE5-F1
#
_entry.id   AF-H9VKE5-F1
#
_cell.length_a   1.000
_cell.length_b   1.000
_cell.length_c   1.000
_cell.angle_alpha   90.00
_cell.angle_beta   90.00
_cell.angle_gamma   90.00
#
_symmetry.space_group_name_H-M   'P 1'
#
loop_
_entity.id
_entity.type
_entity.pdbx_description
1 polymer ?
#
loop_
_entity_poly.entity_id
_entity_poly.type
_entity_poly.pdbx_seq_one_letter_code
_entity_poly.pdbx_strand_id
1 'polypeptide(L)'
;MKRFTKQQFIYQCLLLWFPWLSIIRPEGIPVYSTLVQEFAVFDRWFSSLPGPTQPNRLFVYSGTSHGATHHDPKQLAKGYPQKTIFQSLEDSGFSFGIYYHSIPTTLFYRDLRKLKYISRFHRF
;
A
#
# COMPACT_ATOMS: atom_id res chain seq x y z
N MET A 1 -0.04 -26.67 36.33
CA MET A 1 -0.67 -25.34 36.52
C MET A 1 0.28 -24.28 35.95
N LYS A 2 0.08 -23.84 34.69
CA LYS A 2 1.01 -22.89 34.05
C LYS A 2 0.77 -21.50 34.63
N ARG A 3 1.76 -20.92 35.32
CA ARG A 3 1.70 -19.55 35.85
C ARG A 3 1.70 -18.58 34.67
N PHE A 4 0.60 -17.87 34.47
CA PHE A 4 0.52 -16.77 33.52
C PHE A 4 1.20 -15.54 34.12
N THR A 5 2.08 -14.90 33.36
CA THR A 5 2.70 -13.63 33.76
C THR A 5 1.69 -12.49 33.62
N LYS A 6 1.85 -11.40 34.40
CA LYS A 6 0.94 -10.23 34.38
C LYS A 6 0.67 -9.69 32.96
N GLN A 7 1.65 -9.80 32.05
CA GLN A 7 1.52 -9.44 30.65
C GLN A 7 0.44 -10.27 29.92
N GLN A 8 0.45 -11.60 30.12
CA GLN A 8 -0.47 -12.52 29.44
C GLN A 8 -1.92 -12.36 29.91
N PHE A 9 -2.14 -11.96 31.16
CA PHE A 9 -3.47 -11.69 31.71
C PHE A 9 -4.11 -10.45 31.06
N ILE A 10 -3.33 -9.39 30.87
CA ILE A 10 -3.79 -8.16 30.21
C ILE A 10 -4.16 -8.43 28.73
N TYR A 11 -3.38 -9.25 28.02
CA TYR A 11 -3.70 -9.66 26.65
C TYR A 11 -4.99 -10.49 26.56
N GLN A 12 -5.22 -11.41 27.52
CA GLN A 12 -6.43 -12.22 27.55
C GLN A 12 -7.69 -11.37 27.78
N CYS A 13 -7.61 -10.34 28.64
CA CYS A 13 -8.71 -9.43 28.92
C CYS A 13 -9.01 -8.47 27.76
N LEU A 14 -8.00 -7.96 27.06
CA LEU A 14 -8.17 -7.06 25.90
C LEU A 14 -8.82 -7.76 24.69
N LEU A 15 -8.43 -9.01 24.41
CA LEU A 15 -9.00 -9.80 23.30
C LEU A 15 -10.48 -10.16 23.50
N LEU A 16 -10.95 -10.19 24.76
CA LEU A 16 -12.36 -10.49 25.08
C LEU A 16 -13.28 -9.27 24.95
N TRP A 17 -12.75 -8.04 25.00
CA TRP A 17 -13.55 -6.80 24.95
C TRP A 17 -13.40 -6.00 23.65
N PHE A 18 -12.27 -6.13 22.94
CA PHE A 18 -12.01 -5.46 21.67
C PHE A 18 -11.38 -6.44 20.67
N PRO A 19 -12.17 -7.27 19.96
CA PRO A 19 -11.64 -8.24 19.00
C PRO A 19 -10.82 -7.59 17.86
N TRP A 20 -11.02 -6.30 17.62
CA TRP A 20 -10.29 -5.50 16.63
C TRP A 20 -8.85 -5.15 17.03
N LEU A 21 -8.50 -5.25 18.32
CA LEU A 21 -7.15 -4.93 18.82
C LEU A 21 -6.30 -6.21 18.94
N SER A 22 -6.30 -7.01 17.89
CA SER A 22 -5.53 -8.25 17.85
C SER A 22 -4.07 -7.94 17.48
N ILE A 23 -3.16 -8.09 18.45
CA ILE A 23 -1.71 -8.07 18.19
C ILE A 23 -1.30 -9.44 17.65
N ILE A 24 -0.78 -9.46 16.42
CA ILE A 24 -0.27 -10.68 15.79
C ILE A 24 1.10 -10.99 16.39
N ARG A 25 1.28 -12.21 16.90
CA ARG A 25 2.58 -12.66 17.41
C ARG A 25 3.51 -13.05 16.26
N PRO A 26 4.85 -12.93 16.42
CA PRO A 26 5.80 -13.28 15.36
C PRO A 26 5.61 -14.69 14.79
N GLU A 27 5.20 -15.66 15.61
CA GLU A 27 4.98 -17.04 15.18
C GLU A 27 3.79 -17.18 14.21
N GLY A 28 2.87 -16.21 14.20
CA GLY A 28 1.74 -16.15 13.26
C GLY A 28 2.08 -15.52 11.91
N ILE A 29 3.24 -14.85 11.79
CA ILE A 29 3.71 -14.17 10.58
C ILE A 29 5.22 -14.40 10.36
N PRO A 30 5.66 -15.67 10.24
CA PRO A 30 7.08 -16.02 10.24
C PRO A 30 7.86 -15.33 9.10
N VAL A 31 7.25 -15.19 7.92
CA VAL A 31 7.87 -14.49 6.78
C VAL A 31 8.18 -13.03 7.11
N TYR A 32 7.22 -12.30 7.68
CA TYR A 32 7.45 -10.91 8.09
C TYR A 32 8.47 -10.82 9.24
N SER A 33 8.43 -11.76 10.19
CA SER A 33 9.39 -11.81 11.30
C SER A 33 10.83 -11.91 10.79
N THR A 34 11.09 -12.77 9.80
CA THR A 34 12.41 -12.89 9.19
C THR A 34 12.79 -11.63 8.41
N LEU A 35 11.87 -11.05 7.64
CA LEU A 35 12.16 -9.82 6.89
C LEU A 35 12.53 -8.63 7.79
N VAL A 36 11.88 -8.51 8.96
CA VAL A 36 12.20 -7.45 9.94
C VAL A 36 13.59 -7.64 10.56
N GLN A 37 14.07 -8.88 10.68
CA GLN A 37 15.41 -9.17 11.23
C GLN A 37 16.52 -8.94 10.21
N GLU A 38 16.26 -9.21 8.93
CA GLU A 38 17.27 -9.17 7.87
C GLU A 38 17.32 -7.83 7.09
N PHE A 39 16.27 -7.01 7.17
CA PHE A 39 16.17 -5.75 6.41
C PHE A 39 15.85 -4.54 7.30
N ALA A 40 16.13 -3.34 6.78
CA ALA A 40 15.78 -2.10 7.44
C ALA A 40 14.25 -1.90 7.46
N VAL A 41 13.71 -1.53 8.62
CA VAL A 41 12.28 -1.30 8.83
C VAL A 41 12.07 0.09 9.43
N PHE A 42 11.00 0.76 9.00
CA PHE A 42 10.54 2.02 9.56
C PHE A 42 9.38 1.75 10.53
N ASP A 43 9.61 1.99 11.81
CA ASP A 43 8.61 1.88 12.89
C ASP A 43 7.65 3.09 12.96
N ARG A 44 8.00 4.19 12.29
CA ARG A 44 7.21 5.43 12.20
C ARG A 44 6.84 5.77 10.74
N TRP A 45 6.32 4.79 10.01
CA TRP A 45 5.81 4.96 8.65
C TRP A 45 4.29 5.22 8.65
N PHE A 46 3.89 6.43 8.28
CA PHE A 46 2.49 6.85 8.25
C PHE A 46 1.92 6.85 6.83
N SER A 47 0.61 6.65 6.71
CA SER A 47 -0.11 6.93 5.46
C SER A 47 0.01 8.40 5.09
N SER A 48 0.16 8.71 3.80
CA SER A 48 0.30 10.10 3.34
C SER A 48 -0.95 10.96 3.64
N LEU A 49 -2.14 10.35 3.64
CA LEU A 49 -3.37 10.98 4.07
C LEU A 49 -4.11 10.05 5.04
N PRO A 50 -4.68 10.58 6.15
CA PRO A 50 -5.58 9.83 7.02
C PRO A 50 -6.94 9.67 6.33
N GLY A 51 -6.97 8.81 5.31
CA GLY A 51 -8.07 8.75 4.37
C GLY A 51 -8.08 7.46 3.54
N PRO A 52 -8.94 7.41 2.52
CA PRO A 52 -9.23 6.18 1.81
C PRO A 52 -8.07 5.66 0.96
N THR A 53 -8.25 4.45 0.44
CA THR A 53 -7.22 3.71 -0.30
C THR A 53 -6.70 4.43 -1.56
N GLN A 54 -7.58 5.08 -2.34
CA GLN A 54 -7.18 5.63 -3.64
C GLN A 54 -6.28 6.87 -3.50
N PRO A 55 -6.61 7.88 -2.68
CA PRO A 55 -5.68 8.99 -2.43
C PRO A 55 -4.29 8.53 -1.96
N ASN A 56 -4.22 7.57 -1.03
CA ASN A 56 -2.93 7.03 -0.56
C ASN A 56 -2.17 6.29 -1.67
N ARG A 57 -2.85 5.52 -2.54
CA ARG A 57 -2.22 4.92 -3.73
C ARG A 57 -1.72 5.98 -4.71
N LEU A 58 -2.34 7.16 -4.78
CA LEU A 58 -1.82 8.23 -5.62
C LEU A 58 -0.47 8.72 -5.12
N PHE A 59 -0.32 8.89 -3.81
CA PHE A 59 0.97 9.21 -3.19
C PHE A 59 2.06 8.18 -3.47
N VAL A 60 1.73 6.88 -3.41
CA VAL A 60 2.71 5.81 -3.67
C VAL A 60 3.38 5.95 -5.04
N TYR A 61 2.63 6.30 -6.09
CA TYR A 61 3.19 6.36 -7.45
C TYR A 61 3.67 7.75 -7.87
N SER A 62 3.21 8.83 -7.24
CA SER A 62 3.47 10.20 -7.73
C SER A 62 3.90 11.20 -6.65
N GLY A 63 3.99 10.78 -5.39
CA GLY A 63 4.33 11.66 -4.26
C GLY A 63 3.25 12.69 -3.91
N THR A 64 2.10 12.69 -4.58
CA THR A 64 0.98 13.60 -4.34
C THR A 64 -0.36 12.94 -4.70
N SER A 65 -1.45 13.37 -4.06
CA SER A 65 -2.81 12.98 -4.45
C SER A 65 -3.48 13.96 -5.44
N HIS A 66 -2.80 15.04 -5.83
CA HIS A 66 -3.36 16.12 -6.66
C HIS A 66 -4.69 16.66 -6.08
N GLY A 67 -4.74 16.83 -4.76
CA GLY A 67 -5.91 17.34 -4.05
C GLY A 67 -7.01 16.30 -3.77
N ALA A 68 -6.84 15.05 -4.19
CA ALA A 68 -7.80 14.00 -3.86
C ALA A 68 -7.76 13.68 -2.36
N THR A 69 -8.92 13.77 -1.71
CA THR A 69 -9.11 13.43 -0.28
C THR A 69 -10.02 12.21 -0.08
N HIS A 70 -10.80 11.87 -1.10
CA HIS A 70 -11.76 10.77 -1.08
C HIS A 70 -11.83 10.06 -2.45
N HIS A 71 -12.67 9.03 -2.56
CA HIS A 71 -12.92 8.35 -3.82
C HIS A 71 -13.90 9.15 -4.68
N ASP A 72 -13.40 9.96 -5.62
CA ASP A 72 -14.23 10.61 -6.64
C ASP A 72 -14.24 9.77 -7.94
N PRO A 73 -15.37 9.11 -8.28
CA PRO A 73 -15.46 8.29 -9.49
C PRO A 73 -15.26 9.10 -10.78
N LYS A 74 -15.73 10.35 -10.84
CA LYS A 74 -15.58 11.21 -12.04
C LYS A 74 -14.11 11.53 -12.26
N GLN A 75 -13.40 11.88 -11.19
CA GLN A 75 -11.97 12.17 -11.28
C GLN A 75 -11.14 10.92 -11.57
N LEU A 76 -11.46 9.78 -10.97
CA LEU A 76 -10.82 8.50 -11.30
C LEU A 76 -11.03 8.11 -12.77
N ALA A 77 -12.24 8.30 -13.30
CA ALA A 77 -12.56 8.07 -14.70
C ALA A 77 -11.84 9.05 -15.63
N LYS A 78 -11.74 10.34 -15.28
CA LYS A 78 -10.99 11.35 -16.04
C LYS A 78 -9.48 11.07 -16.05
N GLY A 79 -8.97 10.56 -14.93
CA GLY A 79 -7.56 10.28 -14.72
C GLY A 79 -6.81 11.51 -14.19
N TYR A 80 -5.91 11.23 -13.27
CA TYR A 80 -5.07 12.19 -12.58
C TYR A 80 -3.88 12.61 -13.45
N PRO A 81 -3.52 13.92 -13.49
CA PRO A 81 -2.56 14.45 -14.44
C PRO A 81 -1.10 14.46 -13.94
N GLN A 82 -0.85 14.13 -12.67
CA GLN A 82 0.50 14.22 -12.10
C GLN A 82 1.44 13.14 -12.65
N LYS A 83 2.72 13.50 -12.72
CA LYS A 83 3.81 12.62 -13.14
C LYS A 83 3.98 11.48 -12.14
N THR A 84 4.12 10.26 -12.67
CA THR A 84 4.37 9.06 -11.87
C THR A 84 5.84 8.66 -11.88
N ILE A 85 6.25 7.82 -10.93
CA ILE A 85 7.57 7.20 -10.88
C ILE A 85 7.88 6.43 -12.17
N PHE A 86 6.88 5.82 -12.82
CA PHE A 86 7.06 5.11 -14.09
C PHE A 86 7.51 6.02 -15.22
N GLN A 87 6.99 7.25 -15.26
CA GLN A 87 7.45 8.26 -16.21
C GLN A 87 8.85 8.73 -15.87
N SER A 88 9.18 8.92 -14.59
CA SER A 88 10.55 9.26 -14.19
C SER A 88 11.56 8.16 -14.55
N LEU A 89 11.17 6.88 -14.43
CA LEU A 89 11.99 5.75 -14.89
C LEU A 89 12.18 5.75 -16.41
N GLU A 90 11.11 5.96 -17.18
CA GLU A 90 11.17 6.06 -18.64
C GLU A 90 12.06 7.23 -19.10
N ASP A 91 11.90 8.42 -18.51
CA ASP A 91 12.72 9.61 -18.81
C ASP A 91 14.20 9.37 -18.50
N SER A 92 14.49 8.49 -17.55
CA SER A 92 15.85 8.09 -17.17
C SER A 92 16.38 6.90 -18.00
N GLY A 93 15.63 6.44 -19.00
CA GLY A 93 16.01 5.33 -19.89
C GLY A 93 15.80 3.93 -19.32
N PHE A 94 15.09 3.79 -18.19
CA PHE A 94 14.82 2.48 -17.57
C PHE A 94 13.48 1.89 -18.01
N SER A 95 13.46 0.57 -18.19
CA SER A 95 12.23 -0.17 -18.41
C SER A 95 11.49 -0.44 -17.10
N PHE A 96 10.16 -0.48 -17.16
CA PHE A 96 9.31 -0.89 -16.05
C PHE A 96 8.24 -1.89 -16.52
N GLY A 97 7.60 -2.57 -15.56
CA GLY A 97 6.43 -3.42 -15.77
C GLY A 97 5.43 -3.23 -14.63
N ILE A 98 4.15 -3.28 -14.95
CA ILE A 98 3.03 -3.14 -14.01
C ILE A 98 2.33 -4.49 -13.91
N TYR A 99 2.53 -5.15 -12.77
CA TYR A 99 1.94 -6.44 -12.47
C TYR A 99 0.67 -6.25 -11.64
N TYR A 100 -0.44 -6.87 -12.04
CA TYR A 100 -1.72 -6.73 -11.34
C TYR A 100 -2.57 -8.01 -11.42
N HIS A 101 -3.45 -8.21 -10.43
CA HIS A 101 -4.37 -9.35 -10.41
C HIS A 101 -5.75 -9.01 -10.99
N SER A 102 -6.35 -7.89 -10.55
CA SER A 102 -7.70 -7.48 -10.96
C SER A 102 -7.70 -6.30 -11.93
N ILE A 103 -7.82 -5.07 -11.42
CA ILE A 103 -7.76 -3.84 -12.22
C ILE A 103 -6.51 -3.07 -11.81
N PRO A 104 -5.61 -2.71 -12.75
CA PRO A 104 -4.42 -1.96 -12.41
C PRO A 104 -4.82 -0.54 -11.98
N THR A 105 -4.57 -0.22 -10.71
CA THR A 105 -4.88 1.09 -10.11
C THR A 105 -4.06 2.22 -10.74
N THR A 106 -2.96 1.88 -11.41
CA THR A 106 -2.15 2.81 -12.20
C THR A 106 -2.90 3.38 -13.41
N LEU A 107 -3.99 2.74 -13.86
CA LEU A 107 -4.87 3.32 -14.88
C LEU A 107 -5.64 4.55 -14.39
N PHE A 108 -5.60 4.89 -13.11
CA PHE A 108 -6.13 6.18 -12.63
C PHE A 108 -5.24 7.37 -13.00
N TYR A 109 -4.05 7.16 -13.57
CA TYR A 109 -3.23 8.23 -14.15
C TYR A 109 -3.52 8.37 -15.64
N ARG A 110 -3.72 9.61 -16.10
CA ARG A 110 -4.03 9.88 -17.51
C ARG A 110 -2.90 9.42 -18.44
N ASP A 111 -1.65 9.60 -18.02
CA ASP A 111 -0.49 9.25 -18.86
C ASP A 111 -0.31 7.75 -19.04
N LEU A 112 -0.59 6.94 -18.02
CA LEU A 112 -0.44 5.48 -18.09
C LEU A 112 -1.54 4.80 -18.94
N ARG A 113 -2.50 5.57 -19.47
CA ARG A 113 -3.50 5.10 -20.44
C ARG A 113 -3.05 5.24 -21.89
N LYS A 114 -1.88 5.85 -22.15
CA LYS A 114 -1.34 6.00 -23.50
C LYS A 114 -1.02 4.63 -24.10
N LEU A 115 -1.32 4.44 -25.38
CA LEU A 115 -1.15 3.16 -26.09
C LEU A 115 0.28 2.61 -26.01
N LYS A 116 1.29 3.48 -25.92
CA LYS A 116 2.70 3.10 -25.77
C LYS A 116 3.00 2.25 -24.53
N TYR A 117 2.13 2.28 -23.51
CA TYR A 117 2.30 1.50 -22.29
C TYR A 117 1.52 0.19 -22.25
N ILE A 118 0.75 -0.17 -23.30
CA ILE A 118 -0.09 -1.39 -23.28
C ILE A 118 0.74 -2.64 -22.98
N SER A 119 1.93 -2.77 -23.58
CA SER A 119 2.82 -3.90 -23.37
C SER A 119 3.47 -3.95 -21.98
N ARG A 120 3.29 -2.90 -21.15
CA ARG A 120 3.84 -2.80 -19.80
C ARG A 120 2.92 -3.40 -18.73
N PHE A 121 1.70 -3.79 -19.09
CA PHE A 121 0.72 -4.34 -18.16
C PHE A 121 0.70 -5.87 -18.22
N HIS A 122 0.98 -6.52 -17.09
CA HIS A 122 1.08 -7.97 -16.96
C HIS A 122 0.10 -8.47 -15.90
N ARG A 123 -0.80 -9.37 -16.28
CA ARG A 123 -1.72 -10.02 -15.33
C ARG A 123 -1.05 -11.25 -14.73
N PHE A 124 -1.18 -11.46 -13.42
CA PHE A 124 -0.68 -12.64 -12.72
C PHE A 124 -1.71 -13.20 -11.71
#